data_AF-A0AAU0HNG5-F1
#
_entry.id   AF-A0AAU0HNG5-F1
#
_cell.length_a   1.000
_cell.length_b   1.000
_cell.length_c   1.000
_cell.angle_alpha   90.00
_cell.angle_beta   90.00
_cell.angle_gamma   90.00
#
_symmetry.space_group_name_H-M   'P 1'
#
loop_
_entity.id
_entity.type
_entity.pdbx_description
1 polymer ?
#
loop_
_entity_poly.entity_id
_entity_poly.type
_entity_poly.pdbx_seq_one_letter_code
_entity_poly.pdbx_strand_id
1 'polypeptide(L)'
;MRSASFVVFCLWATSVSAAPEIIAGDLDRLARYDEAAGRAILDALARGDAEDVDALSAALADRPLAPEPAGDWRCRTIKAGGRTGLAVFAQFDCRITLIGPTEWRFEKLTGSERSLGTIAFHEGQAIYRGVGFSGDAPALPYEAFDTDPNLTSDTIPQIAVFEQTGPDEARLTFPYPNGDSAFDVLHLTR
;
A
#
# COMPACT_ATOMS: atom_id res chain seq x y z
N MET A 1 -15.65 -10.84 61.83
CA MET A 1 -16.00 -9.74 60.89
C MET A 1 -15.41 -10.09 59.54
N ARG A 2 -16.25 -10.24 58.50
CA ARG A 2 -15.86 -10.78 57.18
C ARG A 2 -15.26 -9.66 56.32
N SER A 3 -14.00 -9.81 55.90
CA SER A 3 -13.37 -8.94 54.91
C SER A 3 -13.93 -9.23 53.53
N ALA A 4 -14.52 -8.23 52.87
CA ALA A 4 -14.92 -8.28 51.48
C ALA A 4 -13.79 -7.72 50.61
N SER A 5 -13.18 -8.59 49.79
CA SER A 5 -12.23 -8.17 48.76
C SER A 5 -12.98 -7.68 47.52
N PHE A 6 -12.84 -6.40 47.21
CA PHE A 6 -13.27 -5.83 45.94
C PHE A 6 -12.23 -6.15 44.86
N VAL A 7 -12.62 -6.93 43.86
CA VAL A 7 -11.84 -7.12 42.63
C VAL A 7 -12.22 -5.98 41.68
N VAL A 8 -11.27 -5.08 41.43
CA VAL A 8 -11.42 -4.02 40.42
C VAL A 8 -11.04 -4.62 39.06
N PHE A 9 -12.03 -4.72 38.17
CA PHE A 9 -11.82 -5.12 36.78
C PHE A 9 -11.48 -3.86 35.98
N CYS A 10 -10.20 -3.62 35.70
CA CYS A 10 -9.78 -2.58 34.76
C CYS A 10 -10.05 -3.06 33.32
N LEU A 11 -11.15 -2.58 32.72
CA LEU A 11 -11.40 -2.69 31.29
C LEU A 11 -10.48 -1.72 30.55
N TRP A 12 -9.41 -2.25 29.96
CA TRP A 12 -8.59 -1.51 29.00
C TRP A 12 -9.37 -1.43 27.69
N ALA A 13 -9.95 -0.28 27.39
CA ALA A 13 -10.51 -0.02 26.06
C ALA A 13 -9.35 0.18 25.09
N THR A 14 -9.02 -0.84 24.30
CA THR A 14 -8.17 -0.68 23.13
C THR A 14 -8.99 0.05 22.07
N SER A 15 -8.70 1.32 21.83
CA SER A 15 -9.27 2.07 20.71
C SER A 15 -8.79 1.41 19.41
N VAL A 16 -9.65 0.62 18.78
CA VAL A 16 -9.45 0.22 17.39
C VAL A 16 -9.71 1.49 16.57
N SER A 17 -8.64 2.12 16.09
CA SER A 17 -8.77 3.21 15.13
C SER A 17 -9.14 2.61 13.79
N ALA A 18 -10.27 3.02 13.23
CA ALA A 18 -10.66 2.67 11.87
C ALA A 18 -9.63 3.20 10.85
N ALA A 19 -9.65 2.63 9.64
CA ALA A 19 -8.87 3.16 8.53
C ALA A 19 -9.15 4.67 8.31
N PRO A 20 -8.11 5.49 8.02
CA PRO A 20 -8.32 6.91 7.75
C PRO A 20 -9.14 7.09 6.47
N GLU A 21 -9.90 8.17 6.37
CA GLU A 21 -10.70 8.48 5.18
C GLU A 21 -9.78 8.77 3.97
N ILE A 22 -10.25 8.46 2.75
CA ILE A 22 -9.46 8.75 1.53
C ILE A 22 -9.48 10.25 1.27
N ILE A 23 -8.31 10.86 1.17
CA ILE A 23 -8.16 12.30 0.94
C ILE A 23 -8.53 12.67 -0.50
N ALA A 24 -8.92 13.93 -0.74
CA ALA A 24 -9.46 14.33 -2.04
C ALA A 24 -8.50 14.10 -3.23
N GLY A 25 -7.20 14.35 -3.03
CA GLY A 25 -6.19 14.10 -4.06
C GLY A 25 -6.03 12.62 -4.41
N ASP A 26 -6.26 11.72 -3.45
CA ASP A 26 -6.11 10.28 -3.62
C ASP A 26 -7.34 9.67 -4.27
N LEU A 27 -8.53 10.25 -4.03
CA LEU A 27 -9.75 9.92 -4.78
C LEU A 27 -9.60 10.22 -6.27
N ASP A 28 -9.01 11.35 -6.65
CA ASP A 28 -8.74 11.67 -8.06
C ASP A 28 -7.81 10.64 -8.71
N ARG A 29 -6.71 10.28 -8.01
CA ARG A 29 -5.78 9.26 -8.50
C ARG A 29 -6.44 7.89 -8.64
N LEU A 30 -7.25 7.49 -7.67
CA LEU A 30 -7.97 6.22 -7.70
C LEU A 30 -9.01 6.19 -8.83
N ALA A 31 -9.73 7.30 -9.08
CA ALA A 31 -10.69 7.40 -10.18
C ALA A 31 -10.03 7.26 -11.57
N ARG A 32 -8.72 7.49 -11.66
CA ARG A 32 -7.93 7.38 -12.91
C ARG A 32 -7.10 6.10 -12.98
N TYR A 33 -7.44 5.08 -12.18
CA TYR A 33 -6.70 3.82 -12.12
C TYR A 33 -6.47 3.18 -13.49
N ASP A 34 -7.51 3.00 -14.29
CA ASP A 34 -7.42 2.34 -15.60
C ASP A 34 -6.60 3.16 -16.62
N GLU A 35 -6.69 4.49 -16.55
CA GLU A 35 -5.86 5.40 -17.36
C GLU A 35 -4.38 5.23 -17.00
N ALA A 36 -4.07 5.24 -15.70
CA ALA A 36 -2.73 5.06 -15.17
C ALA A 36 -2.14 3.71 -15.61
N ALA A 37 -2.87 2.62 -15.36
CA ALA A 37 -2.47 1.26 -15.69
C ALA A 37 -2.27 1.09 -17.21
N GLY A 38 -3.25 1.48 -18.02
CA GLY A 38 -3.18 1.34 -19.48
C GLY A 38 -2.00 2.10 -20.08
N ARG A 39 -1.79 3.35 -19.65
CA ARG A 39 -0.65 4.14 -20.09
C ARG A 39 0.68 3.50 -19.68
N ALA A 40 0.82 3.10 -18.42
CA ALA A 40 2.06 2.54 -17.90
C ALA A 40 2.41 1.20 -18.54
N ILE A 41 1.43 0.32 -18.75
CA ILE A 41 1.62 -0.99 -19.38
C ILE A 41 2.02 -0.82 -20.85
N LEU A 42 1.35 0.05 -21.62
CA LEU A 42 1.73 0.32 -23.01
C LEU A 42 3.17 0.84 -23.11
N ASP A 43 3.56 1.72 -22.19
CA ASP A 43 4.88 2.32 -22.14
C ASP A 43 5.96 1.29 -21.74
N ALA A 44 5.65 0.43 -20.76
CA ALA A 44 6.47 -0.70 -20.34
C ALA A 44 6.71 -1.67 -21.51
N LEU A 45 5.67 -2.03 -22.27
CA LEU A 45 5.80 -2.91 -23.44
C LEU A 45 6.60 -2.27 -24.59
N ALA A 46 6.58 -0.94 -24.70
CA ALA A 46 7.28 -0.22 -25.76
C ALA A 46 8.76 0.04 -25.44
N ARG A 47 9.12 0.20 -24.17
CA ARG A 47 10.45 0.70 -23.75
C ARG A 47 11.16 -0.17 -22.71
N GLY A 48 10.47 -1.07 -22.01
CA GLY A 48 11.06 -1.98 -21.05
C GLY A 48 11.88 -3.07 -21.73
N ASP A 49 12.90 -3.57 -21.04
CA ASP A 49 13.56 -4.81 -21.46
C ASP A 49 12.67 -6.02 -21.14
N ALA A 50 13.00 -7.16 -21.76
CA ALA A 50 12.16 -8.35 -21.66
C ALA A 50 12.05 -8.90 -20.23
N GLU A 51 13.13 -8.81 -19.44
CA GLU A 51 13.14 -9.33 -18.07
C GLU A 51 12.24 -8.49 -17.16
N ASP A 52 12.33 -7.17 -17.28
CA ASP A 52 11.49 -6.26 -16.52
C ASP A 52 10.01 -6.36 -16.93
N VAL A 53 9.73 -6.55 -18.23
CA VAL A 53 8.36 -6.76 -18.74
C VAL A 53 7.78 -8.08 -18.21
N ASP A 54 8.57 -9.15 -18.16
CA ASP A 54 8.15 -10.43 -17.59
C ASP A 54 7.85 -10.29 -16.08
N ALA A 55 8.67 -9.53 -15.35
CA ALA A 55 8.43 -9.26 -13.94
C ALA A 55 7.15 -8.45 -13.70
N LEU A 56 6.89 -7.42 -14.52
CA LEU A 56 5.63 -6.66 -14.46
C LEU A 56 4.43 -7.57 -14.79
N SER A 57 4.56 -8.42 -15.81
CA SER A 57 3.51 -9.33 -16.23
C SER A 57 3.17 -10.34 -15.14
N ALA A 58 4.17 -10.89 -14.46
CA ALA A 58 3.99 -11.77 -13.31
C ALA A 58 3.27 -11.06 -12.16
N ALA A 59 3.69 -9.84 -11.82
CA ALA A 59 3.07 -9.07 -10.74
C ALA A 59 1.60 -8.71 -11.01
N LEU A 60 1.22 -8.55 -12.29
CA LEU A 60 -0.15 -8.25 -12.73
C LEU A 60 -0.99 -9.50 -13.07
N ALA A 61 -0.41 -10.70 -12.97
CA ALA A 61 -1.10 -11.94 -13.29
C ALA A 61 -2.21 -12.25 -12.27
N ASP A 62 -3.07 -13.19 -12.66
CA ASP A 62 -4.13 -13.76 -11.83
C ASP A 62 -5.22 -12.80 -11.34
N ARG A 63 -6.35 -13.41 -10.96
CA ARG A 63 -7.52 -12.70 -10.47
C ARG A 63 -7.49 -12.56 -8.95
N PRO A 64 -8.04 -11.48 -8.40
CA PRO A 64 -8.13 -11.32 -6.95
C PRO A 64 -8.96 -12.42 -6.29
N LEU A 65 -8.52 -12.82 -5.10
CA LEU A 65 -9.19 -13.71 -4.18
C LEU A 65 -9.71 -12.92 -2.97
N ALA A 66 -10.49 -13.58 -2.11
CA ALA A 66 -10.81 -13.02 -0.80
C ALA A 66 -9.50 -12.82 0.01
N PRO A 67 -9.24 -11.63 0.56
CA PRO A 67 -7.95 -11.33 1.19
C PRO A 67 -7.81 -12.01 2.56
N GLU A 68 -6.73 -12.78 2.71
CA GLU A 68 -6.19 -13.29 3.97
C GLU A 68 -4.68 -12.95 4.09
N PRO A 69 -4.31 -11.67 4.11
CA PRO A 69 -2.95 -11.26 3.79
C PRO A 69 -2.01 -11.22 5.00
N ALA A 70 -2.49 -11.53 6.21
CA ALA A 70 -1.67 -11.41 7.41
C ALA A 70 -0.43 -12.31 7.34
N GLY A 71 0.73 -11.75 7.73
CA GLY A 71 2.00 -12.46 7.74
C GLY A 71 3.18 -11.60 7.30
N ASP A 72 4.34 -12.25 7.27
CA ASP A 72 5.56 -11.69 6.70
C ASP A 72 5.59 -11.95 5.20
N TRP A 73 6.09 -10.94 4.46
CA TRP A 73 6.14 -10.93 3.01
C TRP A 73 7.50 -10.44 2.53
N ARG A 74 7.86 -10.86 1.33
CA ARG A 74 8.86 -10.20 0.51
C ARG A 74 8.14 -9.33 -0.50
N CYS A 75 8.60 -8.10 -0.69
CA CYS A 75 7.98 -7.15 -1.58
C CYS A 75 9.00 -6.49 -2.48
N ARG A 76 8.68 -6.30 -3.76
CA ARG A 76 9.49 -5.51 -4.70
C ARG A 76 8.63 -4.46 -5.37
N THR A 77 9.23 -3.30 -5.64
CA THR A 77 8.58 -2.22 -6.38
C THR A 77 8.88 -2.38 -7.87
N ILE A 78 7.87 -2.21 -8.70
CA ILE A 78 7.96 -2.09 -10.15
C ILE A 78 7.37 -0.75 -10.51
N LYS A 79 8.18 0.16 -11.05
CA LYS A 79 7.75 1.51 -11.46
C LYS A 79 7.54 1.50 -12.97
N ALA A 80 6.29 1.70 -13.42
CA ALA A 80 5.92 1.66 -14.82
C ALA A 80 5.42 3.04 -15.32
N GLY A 81 5.77 3.34 -16.57
CA GLY A 81 5.60 4.65 -17.18
C GLY A 81 6.69 5.65 -16.80
N GLY A 82 6.46 6.91 -17.15
CA GLY A 82 7.34 8.00 -16.72
C GLY A 82 8.62 8.13 -17.53
N ARG A 83 9.67 8.70 -16.91
CA ARG A 83 10.96 8.91 -17.60
C ARG A 83 11.63 7.59 -17.99
N THR A 84 11.67 6.63 -17.08
CA THR A 84 12.35 5.34 -17.28
C THR A 84 11.52 4.36 -18.12
N GLY A 85 10.20 4.51 -18.17
CA GLY A 85 9.29 3.61 -18.90
C GLY A 85 8.99 2.34 -18.12
N LEU A 86 10.01 1.64 -17.65
CA LEU A 86 9.89 0.52 -16.71
C LEU A 86 11.15 0.42 -15.86
N ALA A 87 11.00 0.09 -14.58
CA ALA A 87 12.12 -0.23 -13.69
C ALA A 87 11.66 -1.21 -12.60
N VAL A 88 12.38 -2.33 -12.44
CA VAL A 88 12.13 -3.32 -11.39
C VAL A 88 13.20 -3.21 -10.31
N PHE A 89 12.75 -3.09 -9.06
CA PHE A 89 13.63 -2.92 -7.91
C PHE A 89 13.87 -4.24 -7.15
N ALA A 90 14.86 -4.22 -6.26
CA ALA A 90 15.18 -5.35 -5.40
C ALA A 90 14.03 -5.73 -4.45
N GLN A 91 14.12 -6.95 -3.91
CA GLN A 91 13.20 -7.44 -2.89
C GLN A 91 13.53 -6.84 -1.51
N PHE A 92 12.50 -6.48 -0.76
CA PHE A 92 12.56 -5.97 0.60
C PHE A 92 11.62 -6.77 1.51
N ASP A 93 11.77 -6.58 2.81
CA ASP A 93 10.89 -7.16 3.82
C ASP A 93 9.64 -6.30 3.94
N CYS A 94 8.49 -6.96 3.99
CA CYS A 94 7.20 -6.36 4.22
C CYS A 94 6.43 -7.17 5.26
N ARG A 95 5.47 -6.54 5.93
CA ARG A 95 4.58 -7.19 6.88
C ARG A 95 3.16 -6.67 6.72
N ILE A 96 2.22 -7.60 6.82
CA ILE A 96 0.80 -7.28 6.89
C ILE A 96 0.25 -7.84 8.21
N THR A 97 -0.37 -6.98 9.02
CA THR A 97 -0.91 -7.35 10.34
C THR A 97 -2.42 -7.11 10.38
N LEU A 98 -3.21 -8.06 10.87
CA LEU A 98 -4.64 -7.86 11.11
C LEU A 98 -4.84 -6.85 12.25
N ILE A 99 -5.58 -5.77 12.01
CA ILE A 99 -5.84 -4.71 13.00
C ILE A 99 -7.33 -4.47 13.28
N GLY A 100 -8.20 -5.06 12.47
CA GLY A 100 -9.64 -5.07 12.66
C GLY A 100 -10.27 -6.25 11.90
N PRO A 101 -11.60 -6.45 11.96
CA PRO A 101 -12.25 -7.60 11.33
C PRO A 101 -12.00 -7.74 9.82
N THR A 102 -11.86 -6.62 9.13
CA THR A 102 -11.58 -6.53 7.69
C THR A 102 -10.58 -5.41 7.40
N GLU A 103 -9.67 -5.17 8.33
CA GLU A 103 -8.66 -4.12 8.25
C GLU A 103 -7.28 -4.69 8.58
N TRP A 104 -6.29 -4.32 7.77
CA TRP A 104 -4.91 -4.74 7.93
C TRP A 104 -3.97 -3.54 7.89
N ARG A 105 -2.89 -3.59 8.67
CA ARG A 105 -1.77 -2.66 8.55
C ARG A 105 -0.74 -3.25 7.59
N PHE A 106 -0.30 -2.48 6.62
CA PHE A 106 0.83 -2.80 5.75
C PHE A 106 2.06 -1.96 6.13
N GLU A 107 3.22 -2.63 6.19
CA GLU A 107 4.51 -2.02 6.49
C GLU A 107 5.59 -2.57 5.54
N LYS A 108 6.28 -1.69 4.81
CA LYS A 108 7.55 -2.03 4.14
C LYS A 108 8.69 -1.81 5.12
N LEU A 109 9.32 -2.90 5.55
CA LEU A 109 10.25 -2.98 6.69
C LEU A 109 11.72 -2.71 6.33
N THR A 110 12.11 -2.84 5.06
CA THR A 110 13.49 -2.57 4.61
C THR A 110 13.55 -1.79 3.30
N GLY A 111 14.74 -1.25 2.98
CA GLY A 111 14.98 -0.38 1.82
C GLY A 111 15.00 1.11 2.17
N SER A 112 15.44 1.94 1.22
CA SER A 112 15.55 3.40 1.38
C SER A 112 14.20 4.11 1.37
N GLU A 113 13.27 3.62 0.57
CA GLU A 113 11.87 4.06 0.54
C GLU A 113 11.04 3.09 1.39
N ARG A 114 10.32 3.61 2.37
CA ARG A 114 9.41 2.88 3.26
C ARG A 114 7.97 3.26 2.95
N SER A 115 7.04 2.41 3.39
CA SER A 115 5.60 2.63 3.28
C SER A 115 4.92 2.10 4.53
N LEU A 116 3.94 2.84 5.04
CA LEU A 116 3.12 2.48 6.20
C LEU A 116 1.68 2.92 5.95
N GLY A 117 0.71 2.04 6.15
CA GLY A 117 -0.70 2.39 5.98
C GLY A 117 -1.68 1.29 6.35
N THR A 118 -2.95 1.57 6.10
CA THR A 118 -4.06 0.66 6.41
C THR A 118 -4.71 0.20 5.11
N ILE A 119 -4.95 -1.10 4.99
CA ILE A 119 -5.75 -1.74 3.96
C ILE A 119 -7.14 -1.97 4.56
N ALA A 120 -8.16 -1.41 3.92
CA ALA A 120 -9.57 -1.57 4.32
C ALA A 120 -10.48 -1.53 3.09
N PHE A 121 -11.69 -2.09 3.21
CA PHE A 121 -12.65 -2.08 2.12
C PHE A 121 -13.24 -0.68 1.87
N HIS A 122 -13.35 -0.32 0.60
CA HIS A 122 -14.04 0.87 0.08
C HIS A 122 -14.78 0.46 -1.18
N GLU A 123 -16.10 0.65 -1.22
CA GLU A 123 -16.93 0.31 -2.39
C GLU A 123 -16.71 -1.13 -2.93
N GLY A 124 -16.41 -2.07 -2.04
CA GLY A 124 -16.19 -3.49 -2.37
C GLY A 124 -14.76 -3.85 -2.79
N GLN A 125 -13.84 -2.89 -2.85
CA GLN A 125 -12.42 -3.12 -3.11
C GLN A 125 -11.58 -2.91 -1.86
N ALA A 126 -10.51 -3.71 -1.67
CA ALA A 126 -9.56 -3.46 -0.60
C ALA A 126 -8.60 -2.34 -1.04
N ILE A 127 -8.57 -1.24 -0.30
CA ILE A 127 -7.79 -0.05 -0.62
C ILE A 127 -6.77 0.19 0.49
N TYR A 128 -5.51 0.33 0.09
CA TYR A 128 -4.43 0.80 0.94
C TYR A 128 -4.42 2.33 0.99
N ARG A 129 -4.43 2.87 2.20
CA ARG A 129 -4.38 4.30 2.52
C ARG A 129 -3.24 4.54 3.48
N GLY A 130 -2.24 5.30 3.07
CA GLY A 130 -1.03 5.43 3.86
C GLY A 130 -0.05 6.44 3.31
N VAL A 131 1.19 6.30 3.75
CA VAL A 131 2.26 7.22 3.38
C VAL A 131 3.52 6.46 3.00
N GLY A 132 4.23 7.02 2.03
CA GLY A 132 5.60 6.64 1.69
C GLY A 132 6.57 7.64 2.29
N PHE A 133 7.73 7.20 2.74
CA PHE A 133 8.75 8.07 3.33
C PHE A 133 10.17 7.56 3.09
N SER A 134 11.14 8.47 3.01
CA SER A 134 12.53 8.14 2.69
C SER A 134 13.45 8.18 3.91
N GLY A 135 14.36 7.21 4.01
CA GLY A 135 15.39 7.17 5.05
C GLY A 135 14.81 7.11 6.47
N ASP A 136 15.28 8.01 7.33
CA ASP A 136 14.84 8.14 8.74
C ASP A 136 13.70 9.16 8.92
N ALA A 137 13.10 9.64 7.83
CA ALA A 137 11.97 10.55 7.90
C ALA A 137 10.82 9.92 8.70
N PRO A 138 10.19 10.66 9.63
CA PRO A 138 9.03 10.13 10.35
C PRO A 138 7.84 10.01 9.40
N ALA A 139 7.07 8.93 9.53
CA ALA A 139 5.79 8.83 8.85
C ALA A 139 4.82 9.89 9.39
N LEU A 140 4.41 10.83 8.53
CA LEU A 140 3.35 11.78 8.85
C LEU A 140 1.97 11.12 8.83
N PRO A 141 0.97 11.66 9.56
CA PRO A 141 -0.41 11.20 9.45
C PRO A 141 -0.92 11.39 8.02
N TYR A 142 -1.63 10.39 7.49
CA TYR A 142 -2.13 10.40 6.11
C TYR A 142 -3.10 11.57 5.86
N GLU A 143 -3.96 11.85 6.82
CA GLU A 143 -4.94 12.94 6.79
C GLU A 143 -4.31 14.34 6.76
N ALA A 144 -3.03 14.49 7.13
CA ALA A 144 -2.35 15.79 7.08
C ALA A 144 -2.28 16.34 5.66
N PHE A 145 -2.19 15.46 4.66
CA PHE A 145 -2.12 15.82 3.24
C PHE A 145 -3.47 16.29 2.65
N ASP A 146 -4.59 16.09 3.35
CA ASP A 146 -5.87 16.71 2.98
C ASP A 146 -5.93 18.17 3.43
N THR A 147 -5.41 18.44 4.63
CA THR A 147 -5.41 19.78 5.22
C THR A 147 -4.39 20.72 4.58
N ASP A 148 -3.25 20.17 4.16
CA ASP A 148 -2.23 20.88 3.38
C ASP A 148 -1.82 20.03 2.17
N PRO A 149 -2.55 20.14 1.05
CA PRO A 149 -2.22 19.41 -0.18
C PRO A 149 -0.85 19.78 -0.76
N ASN A 150 -0.26 20.90 -0.34
CA ASN A 150 1.06 21.35 -0.75
C ASN A 150 2.15 21.02 0.28
N LEU A 151 1.85 20.15 1.26
CA LEU A 151 2.81 19.71 2.25
C LEU A 151 4.01 19.05 1.56
N THR A 152 5.11 19.81 1.46
CA THR A 152 6.38 19.30 0.96
C THR A 152 7.18 18.72 2.11
N SER A 153 7.36 17.40 2.12
CA SER A 153 8.20 16.71 3.11
C SER A 153 8.82 15.46 2.49
N ASP A 154 9.72 14.80 3.21
CA ASP A 154 10.23 13.47 2.84
C ASP A 154 9.19 12.35 3.00
N THR A 155 7.96 12.71 3.38
CA THR A 155 6.77 11.85 3.41
C THR A 155 5.77 12.31 2.35
N ILE A 156 5.15 11.36 1.66
CA ILE A 156 4.14 11.58 0.62
C ILE A 156 2.90 10.71 0.89
N PRO A 157 1.69 11.17 0.53
CA PRO A 157 0.50 10.34 0.61
C PRO A 157 0.59 9.21 -0.43
N GLN A 158 0.00 8.07 -0.11
CA GLN A 158 -0.05 6.90 -0.98
C GLN A 158 -1.45 6.28 -0.94
N ILE A 159 -1.95 5.94 -2.13
CA ILE A 159 -3.21 5.26 -2.36
C ILE A 159 -2.94 4.09 -3.30
N ALA A 160 -3.45 2.91 -2.97
CA ALA A 160 -3.35 1.75 -3.84
C ALA A 160 -4.57 0.83 -3.72
N VAL A 161 -4.87 0.14 -4.81
CA VAL A 161 -5.73 -1.04 -4.76
C VAL A 161 -4.89 -2.21 -4.24
N PHE A 162 -5.40 -2.90 -3.23
CA PHE A 162 -4.82 -4.15 -2.71
C PHE A 162 -5.57 -5.34 -3.28
N GLU A 163 -4.82 -6.30 -3.82
CA GLU A 163 -5.38 -7.56 -4.31
C GLU A 163 -4.49 -8.70 -3.85
N GLN A 164 -5.07 -9.68 -3.16
CA GLN A 164 -4.40 -10.96 -2.95
C GLN A 164 -4.77 -11.88 -4.11
N THR A 165 -3.79 -12.36 -4.86
CA THR A 165 -3.96 -13.13 -6.10
C THR A 165 -3.65 -14.61 -5.94
N GLY A 166 -3.02 -14.98 -4.81
CA GLY A 166 -2.79 -16.36 -4.40
C GLY A 166 -2.60 -16.48 -2.88
N PRO A 167 -2.45 -17.71 -2.36
CA PRO A 167 -2.14 -17.93 -0.95
C PRO A 167 -0.87 -17.22 -0.50
N ASP A 168 0.11 -17.13 -1.40
CA ASP A 168 1.44 -16.59 -1.17
C ASP A 168 1.80 -15.47 -2.16
N GLU A 169 0.79 -14.85 -2.77
CA GLU A 169 0.97 -13.79 -3.75
C GLU A 169 -0.09 -12.69 -3.62
N ALA A 170 0.36 -11.45 -3.63
CA ALA A 170 -0.50 -10.27 -3.57
C ALA A 170 0.16 -9.07 -4.26
N ARG A 171 -0.61 -8.01 -4.45
CA ARG A 171 -0.12 -6.74 -4.99
C ARG A 171 -0.78 -5.54 -4.34
N LEU A 172 -0.01 -4.46 -4.23
CA LEU A 172 -0.52 -3.10 -4.11
C LEU A 172 -0.23 -2.38 -5.43
N THR A 173 -1.25 -1.81 -6.05
CA THR A 173 -1.10 -1.07 -7.30
C THR A 173 -1.48 0.40 -7.10
N PHE A 174 -0.51 1.28 -7.33
CA PHE A 174 -0.57 2.71 -7.03
C PHE A 174 -0.75 3.49 -8.33
N PRO A 175 -1.93 4.08 -8.60
CA PRO A 175 -2.11 4.95 -9.75
C PRO A 175 -1.53 6.34 -9.47
N TYR A 176 -0.78 6.89 -10.44
CA TYR A 176 -0.12 8.19 -10.37
C TYR A 176 0.57 8.46 -9.02
N PRO A 177 1.45 7.57 -8.54
CA PRO A 177 2.14 7.78 -7.28
C PRO A 177 2.92 9.10 -7.33
N ASN A 178 3.14 9.74 -6.17
CA ASN A 178 3.93 10.97 -6.12
C ASN A 178 5.36 10.66 -6.57
N GLY A 179 5.73 11.09 -7.78
CA GLY A 179 6.99 10.74 -8.44
C GLY A 179 6.85 10.79 -9.97
N ASP A 180 7.82 10.18 -10.65
CA ASP A 180 7.91 10.23 -12.12
C ASP A 180 7.14 9.11 -12.85
N SER A 181 6.66 8.07 -12.15
CA SER A 181 5.95 6.94 -12.76
C SER A 181 4.45 7.21 -12.90
N ALA A 182 3.82 6.53 -13.87
CA ALA A 182 2.36 6.59 -14.04
C ALA A 182 1.66 5.54 -13.19
N PHE A 183 2.31 4.41 -12.93
CA PHE A 183 1.74 3.29 -12.17
C PHE A 183 2.85 2.52 -11.48
N ASP A 184 2.76 2.38 -10.15
CA ASP A 184 3.67 1.53 -9.40
C ASP A 184 2.97 0.25 -8.96
N VAL A 185 3.68 -0.86 -8.98
CA VAL A 185 3.25 -2.13 -8.39
C VAL A 185 4.20 -2.49 -7.28
N LEU A 186 3.68 -2.69 -6.07
CA LEU A 186 4.39 -3.41 -5.03
C LEU A 186 3.92 -4.87 -5.07
N HIS A 187 4.74 -5.73 -5.65
CA HIS A 187 4.48 -7.16 -5.76
C HIS A 187 4.93 -7.87 -4.49
N LEU A 188 4.03 -8.60 -3.83
CA LEU A 188 4.27 -9.32 -2.59
C LEU A 188 4.27 -10.83 -2.83
N THR A 189 5.28 -11.50 -2.27
CA THR A 189 5.46 -12.95 -2.33
C THR A 189 5.90 -13.49 -0.96
N ARG A 190 5.61 -14.75 -0.63
CA ARG A 190 6.13 -15.41 0.57
C ARG A 190 6.40 -16.90 0.36
#